data_AF-A0A226DW19-F1
#
_entry.id   AF-A0A226DW19-F1
#
_cell.length_a   1.000
_cell.length_b   1.000
_cell.length_c   1.000
_cell.angle_alpha   90.00
_cell.angle_beta   90.00
_cell.angle_gamma   90.00
#
_symmetry.space_group_name_H-M   'P 1'
#
loop_
_entity.id
_entity.type
_entity.pdbx_description
1 polymer ?
#
loop_
_entity_poly.entity_id
_entity_poly.type
_entity_poly.pdbx_seq_one_letter_code
_entity_poly.pdbx_strand_id
1 'polypeptide(L)'
;MSSPTTLRTSQANAMYRAQFFPLLKFHFRICNLLQCIPFKVEKSRRLRKIKSRFVLTIFRLQCVLSVAYCTSMFLNITIGPLTTSGRLQGLGLFIATLASTISRWNYSIDIGPVQIINAFLDFEAGIIESLPKVPISMETKAMKTFVYLVEFGVFLYPILVFFLLRFIPCTPPFILSMFASCGRAEAMTLRHQVGLGVHIFEAWMSSHIQYSSLALIVHILLVGISFLLNCLQLLNRYDN
;
A
#
# COMPACT_ATOMS: atom_id res chain seq x y z
N MET A 1 -6.72 45.45 -33.73
CA MET A 1 -5.75 44.47 -33.19
C MET A 1 -6.34 43.84 -31.94
N SER A 2 -6.93 42.66 -32.08
CA SER A 2 -7.54 41.89 -30.99
C SER A 2 -6.45 41.03 -30.33
N SER A 3 -6.11 41.35 -29.07
CA SER A 3 -5.23 40.52 -28.26
C SER A 3 -5.80 39.11 -28.13
N PRO A 4 -5.02 38.04 -28.38
CA PRO A 4 -5.48 36.69 -28.17
C PRO A 4 -5.68 36.49 -26.67
N THR A 5 -6.93 36.60 -26.23
CA THR A 5 -7.36 36.26 -24.88
C THR A 5 -7.05 34.79 -24.70
N THR A 6 -5.92 34.52 -24.06
CA THR A 6 -5.48 33.17 -23.75
C THR A 6 -6.51 32.65 -22.77
N LEU A 7 -7.46 31.87 -23.30
CA LEU A 7 -8.47 31.17 -22.54
C LEU A 7 -7.71 30.14 -21.69
N ARG A 8 -7.14 30.60 -20.57
CA ARG A 8 -6.67 29.72 -19.50
C ARG A 8 -7.92 28.98 -19.09
N THR A 9 -8.07 27.77 -19.62
CA THR A 9 -9.02 26.78 -19.17
C THR A 9 -8.77 26.63 -17.68
N SER A 10 -9.55 27.40 -16.93
CA SER A 10 -9.57 27.42 -15.49
C SER A 10 -10.00 26.03 -15.10
N GLN A 11 -9.03 25.16 -14.86
CA GLN A 11 -9.24 23.77 -14.55
C GLN A 11 -9.93 23.74 -13.19
N ALA A 12 -11.18 23.26 -13.14
CA ALA A 12 -11.86 23.03 -11.87
C ALA A 12 -11.01 22.03 -11.08
N ASN A 13 -10.51 22.46 -9.93
CA ASN A 13 -9.60 21.66 -9.12
C ASN A 13 -10.40 20.65 -8.29
N ALA A 14 -10.91 19.61 -8.94
CA ALA A 14 -11.33 18.40 -8.25
C ALA A 14 -10.08 17.76 -7.62
N MET A 15 -9.80 18.08 -6.35
CA MET A 15 -8.63 17.59 -5.62
C MET A 15 -8.52 16.06 -5.64
N TYR A 16 -9.53 15.33 -5.20
CA TYR A 16 -9.47 13.87 -5.08
C TYR A 16 -9.37 13.22 -6.47
N ARG A 17 -10.21 13.63 -7.41
CA ARG A 17 -10.33 13.07 -8.76
C ARG A 17 -9.16 13.45 -9.66
N ALA A 18 -8.60 14.66 -9.54
CA ALA A 18 -7.49 15.09 -10.38
C ALA A 18 -6.12 14.77 -9.77
N GLN A 19 -5.96 14.86 -8.44
CA GLN A 19 -4.65 14.69 -7.79
C GLN A 19 -4.44 13.26 -7.27
N PHE A 20 -5.42 12.69 -6.56
CA PHE A 20 -5.24 11.42 -5.83
C PHE A 20 -5.73 10.20 -6.62
N PHE A 21 -6.78 10.34 -7.42
CA PHE A 21 -7.35 9.22 -8.17
C PHE A 21 -6.38 8.61 -9.20
N PRO A 22 -5.54 9.38 -9.93
CA PRO A 22 -4.53 8.78 -10.82
C PRO A 22 -3.52 7.92 -10.05
N LEU A 23 -3.10 8.35 -8.86
CA LEU A 23 -2.21 7.60 -7.97
C LEU A 23 -2.88 6.31 -7.49
N LEU A 24 -4.11 6.42 -6.97
CA LEU A 24 -4.92 5.29 -6.54
C LEU A 24 -5.10 4.27 -7.69
N LYS A 25 -5.38 4.74 -8.91
CA LYS A 25 -5.52 3.88 -10.09
C LYS A 25 -4.22 3.15 -10.42
N PHE A 26 -3.08 3.83 -10.33
CA PHE A 26 -1.76 3.22 -10.52
C PHE A 26 -1.48 2.16 -9.44
N HIS A 27 -1.70 2.51 -8.18
CA HIS A 27 -1.57 1.59 -7.04
C HIS A 27 -2.45 0.34 -7.22
N PHE A 28 -3.71 0.52 -7.61
CA PHE A 28 -4.65 -0.59 -7.83
C PHE A 28 -4.24 -1.45 -9.02
N ARG A 29 -3.57 -0.89 -10.04
CA ARG A 29 -3.02 -1.68 -11.14
C ARG A 29 -1.92 -2.63 -10.66
N ILE A 30 -1.02 -2.15 -9.80
CA ILE A 30 0.02 -2.99 -9.18
C ILE A 30 -0.62 -4.04 -8.28
N CYS A 31 -1.57 -3.64 -7.44
CA CYS A 31 -2.26 -4.58 -6.55
C CYS A 31 -3.04 -5.67 -7.31
N ASN A 32 -3.66 -5.32 -8.45
CA ASN A 32 -4.33 -6.28 -9.31
C ASN A 32 -3.33 -7.23 -9.99
N LEU A 33 -2.15 -6.74 -10.36
CA LEU A 33 -1.06 -7.60 -10.88
C LEU A 33 -0.60 -8.61 -9.83
N LEU A 34 -0.46 -8.16 -8.58
CA LEU A 34 -0.11 -9.01 -7.44
C LEU A 34 -1.29 -9.84 -6.89
N GLN A 35 -2.51 -9.60 -7.40
CA GLN A 35 -3.76 -10.18 -6.91
C GLN A 35 -3.99 -9.96 -5.41
N CYS A 36 -3.46 -8.87 -4.85
CA CYS A 36 -3.46 -8.59 -3.42
C CYS A 36 -4.63 -7.72 -2.97
N ILE A 37 -5.52 -7.30 -3.88
CA ILE A 37 -6.80 -6.65 -3.57
C ILE A 37 -7.95 -7.29 -4.36
N PRO A 38 -9.15 -7.43 -3.78
CA PRO A 38 -10.32 -8.01 -4.45
C PRO A 38 -11.15 -6.97 -5.24
N PHE A 39 -10.53 -5.87 -5.68
CA PHE A 39 -11.22 -4.72 -6.27
C PHE A 39 -10.60 -4.25 -7.59
N LYS A 40 -11.46 -3.82 -8.51
CA LYS A 40 -11.07 -3.29 -9.82
C LYS A 40 -11.75 -1.95 -10.09
N VAL A 41 -11.00 -1.05 -10.74
CA VAL A 41 -11.51 0.23 -11.23
C VAL A 41 -12.31 -0.01 -12.52
N GLU A 42 -13.57 0.41 -12.55
CA GLU A 42 -14.41 0.39 -13.76
C GLU A 42 -14.16 1.60 -14.66
N LYS A 43 -14.66 1.54 -15.91
CA LYS A 43 -14.66 2.69 -16.84
C LYS A 43 -15.38 3.92 -16.27
N SER A 44 -16.38 3.69 -15.42
CA SER A 44 -17.14 4.71 -14.67
C SER A 44 -16.31 5.42 -13.59
N ARG A 45 -15.03 5.05 -13.41
CA ARG A 45 -14.17 5.48 -12.29
C ARG A 45 -14.62 4.99 -10.92
N ARG A 46 -15.66 4.15 -10.84
CA ARG A 46 -16.09 3.51 -9.60
C ARG A 46 -15.30 2.23 -9.36
N LEU A 47 -15.02 1.95 -8.10
CA LEU A 47 -14.42 0.70 -7.67
C LEU A 47 -15.50 -0.36 -7.47
N ARG A 48 -15.27 -1.56 -8.01
CA ARG A 48 -16.16 -2.72 -7.81
C ARG A 48 -15.40 -3.96 -7.38
N LYS A 49 -16.09 -4.82 -6.63
CA LYS A 49 -15.63 -6.14 -6.24
C LYS A 49 -15.42 -7.03 -7.47
N ILE A 50 -14.29 -7.73 -7.51
CA ILE A 50 -13.97 -8.71 -8.55
C ILE A 50 -14.86 -9.94 -8.38
N LYS A 51 -15.49 -10.40 -9.47
CA LYS A 51 -16.37 -11.60 -9.48
C LYS A 51 -15.61 -12.93 -9.67
N SER A 52 -14.33 -12.89 -10.04
CA SER A 52 -13.53 -14.08 -10.30
C SER A 52 -13.24 -14.87 -9.02
N ARG A 53 -13.78 -16.10 -8.91
CA ARG A 53 -13.55 -17.00 -7.76
C ARG A 53 -12.06 -17.29 -7.54
N PHE A 54 -11.29 -17.43 -8.62
CA PHE A 54 -9.85 -17.70 -8.55
C PHE A 54 -9.09 -16.56 -7.88
N VAL A 55 -9.31 -15.31 -8.32
CA VAL A 55 -8.68 -14.13 -7.73
C VAL A 55 -9.05 -13.98 -6.26
N LEU A 56 -10.31 -14.22 -5.91
CA LEU A 56 -10.76 -14.17 -4.51
C LEU A 56 -10.11 -15.27 -3.65
N THR A 57 -9.87 -16.45 -4.23
CA THR A 57 -9.19 -17.56 -3.54
C THR A 57 -7.71 -17.22 -3.29
N ILE A 58 -7.02 -16.67 -4.28
CA ILE A 58 -5.63 -16.24 -4.13
C ILE A 58 -5.51 -15.12 -3.10
N PHE A 59 -6.40 -14.13 -3.14
CA PHE A 59 -6.41 -13.05 -2.16
C PHE A 59 -6.57 -13.60 -0.72
N ARG A 60 -7.52 -14.52 -0.50
CA ARG A 60 -7.71 -15.19 0.80
C ARG A 60 -6.49 -16.00 1.22
N LEU A 61 -5.87 -16.72 0.30
CA LEU A 61 -4.63 -17.45 0.55
C LEU A 61 -3.52 -16.49 0.99
N GLN A 62 -3.35 -15.34 0.32
CA GLN A 62 -2.35 -14.34 0.71
C GLN A 62 -2.64 -13.73 2.11
N CYS A 63 -3.91 -13.56 2.49
CA CYS A 63 -4.25 -13.14 3.86
C CYS A 63 -3.82 -14.18 4.89
N VAL A 64 -4.11 -15.47 4.66
CA VAL A 64 -3.68 -16.55 5.56
C VAL A 64 -2.15 -16.65 5.61
N LEU A 65 -1.49 -16.57 4.44
CA LEU A 65 -0.03 -16.56 4.35
C LEU A 65 0.59 -15.39 5.11
N SER A 66 -0.01 -14.19 5.07
CA SER A 66 0.50 -13.04 5.81
C SER A 66 0.44 -13.24 7.33
N VAL A 67 -0.63 -13.87 7.84
CA VAL A 67 -0.72 -14.23 9.26
C VAL A 67 0.32 -15.29 9.62
N ALA A 68 0.41 -16.37 8.84
CA ALA A 68 1.38 -17.42 9.07
C ALA A 68 2.83 -16.88 9.05
N TYR A 69 3.15 -16.02 8.09
CA TYR A 69 4.45 -15.36 7.97
C TYR A 69 4.76 -14.46 9.19
N CYS A 70 3.78 -13.66 9.62
CA CYS A 70 3.91 -12.82 10.81
C CYS A 70 4.11 -13.66 12.08
N THR A 71 3.40 -14.79 12.22
CA THR A 71 3.60 -15.75 13.32
C THR A 71 5.00 -16.36 13.27
N SER A 72 5.50 -16.76 12.09
CA SER A 72 6.87 -17.29 11.95
C SER A 72 7.92 -16.26 12.35
N MET A 73 7.76 -14.99 11.96
CA MET A 73 8.64 -13.90 12.41
C MET A 73 8.62 -13.77 13.94
N PHE A 74 7.44 -13.79 14.56
CA PHE A 74 7.29 -13.71 16.01
C PHE A 74 8.01 -14.86 16.73
N LEU A 75 7.81 -16.10 16.27
CA LEU A 75 8.46 -17.29 16.83
C LEU A 75 9.99 -17.21 16.68
N ASN A 76 10.48 -16.74 15.53
CA ASN A 76 11.92 -16.55 15.31
C ASN A 76 12.52 -15.49 16.26
N ILE A 77 11.80 -14.39 16.52
CA ILE A 77 12.27 -13.34 17.44
C ILE A 77 12.28 -13.84 18.89
N THR A 78 11.26 -14.60 19.30
CA THR A 78 11.06 -15.03 20.69
C THR A 78 11.87 -16.26 21.08
N ILE A 79 11.86 -17.30 20.23
CA ILE A 79 12.45 -18.62 20.52
C ILE A 79 13.69 -18.88 19.66
N GLY A 80 13.86 -18.16 18.54
CA GLY A 80 14.96 -18.37 17.61
C GLY A 80 16.35 -18.07 18.20
N PRO A 81 17.41 -18.66 17.61
CA PRO A 81 18.81 -18.51 18.06
C PRO A 81 19.41 -17.15 17.63
N LEU A 82 18.70 -16.07 17.92
CA LEU A 82 19.08 -14.71 17.56
C LEU A 82 19.84 -14.03 18.70
N THR A 83 20.84 -13.23 18.33
CA THR A 83 21.49 -12.30 19.26
C THR A 83 20.50 -11.21 19.70
N THR A 84 20.76 -10.55 20.84
CA THR A 84 19.91 -9.45 21.33
C THR A 84 19.73 -8.35 20.29
N SER A 85 20.81 -7.99 19.58
CA SER A 85 20.76 -7.02 18.48
C SER A 85 19.88 -7.51 17.32
N GLY A 86 20.03 -8.79 16.92
CA GLY A 86 19.19 -9.40 15.90
C GLY A 86 17.70 -9.43 16.27
N ARG A 87 17.38 -9.64 17.54
CA ARG A 87 16.00 -9.57 18.05
C ARG A 87 15.43 -8.16 17.96
N LEU A 88 16.21 -7.13 18.31
CA LEU A 88 15.75 -5.73 18.23
C LEU A 88 15.51 -5.30 16.78
N GLN A 89 16.44 -5.66 15.87
CA GLN A 89 16.26 -5.43 14.43
C GLN A 89 15.02 -6.17 13.91
N GLY A 90 14.88 -7.44 14.28
CA GLY A 90 13.73 -8.26 13.90
C GLY A 90 12.40 -7.70 14.42
N LEU A 91 12.38 -7.16 15.64
CA LEU A 91 11.19 -6.59 16.28
C LEU A 91 10.62 -5.41 15.49
N GLY A 92 11.48 -4.50 15.00
CA GLY A 92 11.03 -3.37 14.18
C GLY A 92 10.34 -3.83 12.89
N LEU A 93 10.95 -4.79 12.19
CA LEU A 93 10.37 -5.39 10.97
C LEU A 93 9.09 -6.18 11.26
N PHE A 94 9.03 -6.88 12.39
CA PHE A 94 7.84 -7.61 12.84
C PHE A 94 6.68 -6.66 13.14
N ILE A 95 6.90 -5.57 13.89
CA ILE A 95 5.84 -4.59 14.20
C ILE A 95 5.27 -3.99 12.91
N ALA A 96 6.12 -3.60 11.97
CA ALA A 96 5.69 -3.07 10.67
C ALA A 96 4.86 -4.12 9.90
N THR A 97 5.35 -5.36 9.82
CA THR A 97 4.66 -6.46 9.13
C THR A 97 3.33 -6.80 9.80
N LEU A 98 3.27 -6.77 11.13
CA LEU A 98 2.06 -7.01 11.92
C LEU A 98 1.03 -5.93 11.66
N ALA A 99 1.41 -4.65 11.72
CA ALA A 99 0.53 -3.53 11.42
C ALA A 99 -0.03 -3.61 9.99
N SER A 100 0.80 -3.95 9.01
CA SER A 100 0.36 -4.15 7.64
C SER A 100 -0.56 -5.37 7.48
N THR A 101 -0.29 -6.45 8.21
CA THR A 101 -1.08 -7.68 8.20
C THR A 101 -2.48 -7.45 8.81
N ILE A 102 -2.55 -6.71 9.93
CA ILE A 102 -3.82 -6.30 10.54
C ILE A 102 -4.59 -5.40 9.59
N SER A 103 -3.92 -4.38 9.02
CA SER A 103 -4.57 -3.42 8.13
C SER A 103 -5.14 -4.08 6.88
N ARG A 104 -4.43 -5.04 6.27
CA ARG A 104 -4.93 -5.80 5.10
C ARG A 104 -5.96 -6.87 5.43
N TRP A 105 -6.22 -7.18 6.71
CA TRP A 105 -7.06 -8.31 7.08
C TRP A 105 -8.50 -8.08 6.66
N ASN A 106 -8.84 -8.59 5.47
CA ASN A 106 -10.18 -8.49 4.89
C ASN A 106 -10.61 -9.83 4.29
N TYR A 107 -10.50 -10.92 5.05
CA TYR A 107 -10.81 -12.28 4.60
C TYR A 107 -12.26 -12.43 4.10
N SER A 108 -13.20 -11.72 4.76
CA SER A 108 -14.63 -11.68 4.40
C SER A 108 -14.93 -10.82 3.17
N ILE A 109 -13.93 -10.11 2.63
CA ILE A 109 -14.05 -9.20 1.48
C ILE A 109 -15.17 -8.17 1.73
N ASP A 110 -15.05 -7.50 2.88
CA ASP A 110 -15.84 -6.34 3.24
C ASP A 110 -15.69 -5.24 2.20
N ILE A 111 -16.81 -4.59 1.89
CA ILE A 111 -16.95 -3.56 0.87
C ILE A 111 -16.83 -2.14 1.45
N GLY A 112 -16.90 -1.99 2.79
CA GLY A 112 -16.88 -0.70 3.48
C GLY A 112 -15.75 0.22 3.04
N PRO A 113 -14.48 -0.21 3.10
CA PRO A 113 -13.33 0.58 2.64
C PRO A 113 -13.48 1.16 1.22
N VAL A 114 -14.03 0.36 0.31
CA VAL A 114 -14.20 0.75 -1.09
C VAL A 114 -15.43 1.63 -1.29
N GLN A 115 -16.48 1.43 -0.51
CA GLN A 115 -17.64 2.31 -0.48
C GLN A 115 -17.25 3.72 -0.04
N ILE A 116 -16.36 3.86 0.95
CA ILE A 116 -15.84 5.17 1.39
C ILE A 116 -15.13 5.89 0.24
N ILE A 117 -14.24 5.19 -0.49
CA ILE A 117 -13.55 5.77 -1.64
C ILE A 117 -14.55 6.19 -2.74
N ASN A 118 -15.52 5.33 -3.05
CA ASN A 118 -16.57 5.65 -4.02
C ASN A 118 -17.41 6.85 -3.57
N ALA A 119 -17.72 6.97 -2.27
CA ALA A 119 -18.46 8.11 -1.73
C ALA A 119 -17.68 9.42 -1.86
N PHE A 120 -16.36 9.42 -1.64
CA PHE A 120 -15.52 10.60 -1.90
C PHE A 120 -15.53 11.01 -3.38
N LEU A 121 -15.44 10.03 -4.28
CA LEU A 121 -15.51 10.28 -5.72
C LEU A 121 -16.87 10.82 -6.16
N ASP A 122 -17.95 10.24 -5.63
CA ASP A 122 -19.33 10.64 -5.94
C ASP A 122 -19.63 12.04 -5.35
N PHE A 123 -19.18 12.33 -4.12
CA PHE A 123 -19.31 13.65 -3.50
C PHE A 123 -18.60 14.74 -4.30
N GLU A 124 -17.36 14.49 -4.71
CA GLU A 124 -16.60 15.49 -5.46
C GLU A 124 -17.19 15.74 -6.85
N ALA A 125 -17.68 14.69 -7.52
CA ALA A 125 -18.37 14.83 -8.79
C ALA A 125 -19.69 15.60 -8.67
N GLY A 126 -20.43 15.44 -7.56
CA GLY A 126 -21.73 16.09 -7.36
C GLY A 126 -21.64 17.50 -6.79
N ILE A 127 -20.93 17.69 -5.69
CA ILE A 127 -20.93 18.93 -4.91
C ILE A 127 -19.80 19.85 -5.34
N ILE A 128 -18.57 19.35 -5.44
CA ILE A 128 -17.40 20.21 -5.69
C ILE A 128 -17.41 20.79 -7.11
N GLU A 129 -17.94 20.06 -8.11
CA GLU A 129 -18.08 20.60 -9.46
C GLU A 129 -19.02 21.82 -9.55
N SER A 130 -19.97 21.95 -8.60
CA SER A 130 -20.89 23.09 -8.53
C SER A 130 -20.34 24.30 -7.79
N LEU A 131 -19.27 24.13 -7.01
CA LEU A 131 -18.72 25.19 -6.15
C LEU A 131 -17.72 26.09 -6.90
N PRO A 132 -17.54 27.35 -6.46
CA PRO A 132 -16.49 28.22 -6.97
C PRO A 132 -15.11 27.57 -6.84
N LYS A 133 -14.25 27.80 -7.84
CA LYS A 133 -12.94 27.19 -7.90
C LYS A 133 -12.04 27.74 -6.79
N VAL A 134 -11.67 26.88 -5.85
CA VAL A 134 -10.72 27.20 -4.79
C VAL A 134 -9.29 26.87 -5.24
N PRO A 135 -8.31 27.76 -5.02
CA PRO A 135 -6.91 27.44 -5.27
C PRO A 135 -6.46 26.28 -4.38
N ILE A 136 -5.64 25.39 -4.93
CA ILE A 136 -5.08 24.25 -4.20
C ILE A 136 -4.27 24.76 -3.00
N SER A 137 -4.66 24.35 -1.78
CA SER A 137 -3.95 24.70 -0.55
C SER A 137 -2.52 24.12 -0.53
N MET A 138 -1.60 24.78 0.19
CA MET A 138 -0.25 24.21 0.39
C MET A 138 -0.32 22.85 1.08
N GLU A 139 -1.28 22.65 1.99
CA GLU A 139 -1.55 21.39 2.68
C GLU A 139 -1.82 20.25 1.70
N THR A 140 -2.66 20.50 0.69
CA THR A 140 -2.96 19.50 -0.36
C THR A 140 -1.72 19.13 -1.17
N LYS A 141 -0.86 20.11 -1.49
CA LYS A 141 0.40 19.84 -2.19
C LYS A 141 1.34 19.00 -1.33
N ALA A 142 1.46 19.33 -0.04
CA ALA A 142 2.27 18.57 0.91
C ALA A 142 1.77 17.13 1.05
N MET A 143 0.45 16.93 1.20
CA MET A 143 -0.15 15.60 1.26
C MET A 143 0.10 14.80 -0.02
N LYS A 144 -0.06 15.42 -1.19
CA LYS A 144 0.26 14.77 -2.47
C LYS A 144 1.72 14.29 -2.49
N THR A 145 2.67 15.16 -2.17
CA THR A 145 4.09 14.80 -2.11
C THR A 145 4.34 13.67 -1.13
N PHE A 146 3.72 13.71 0.04
CA PHE A 146 3.82 12.64 1.04
C PHE A 146 3.33 11.30 0.48
N VAL A 147 2.14 11.26 -0.15
CA VAL A 147 1.62 10.04 -0.78
C VAL A 147 2.59 9.50 -1.83
N TYR A 148 3.18 10.35 -2.67
CA TYR A 148 4.20 9.91 -3.64
C TYR A 148 5.43 9.29 -2.97
N LEU A 149 5.93 9.89 -1.90
CA LEU A 149 7.08 9.37 -1.16
C LEU A 149 6.78 8.01 -0.55
N VAL A 150 5.58 7.83 0.02
CA VAL A 150 5.17 6.55 0.59
C VAL A 150 4.99 5.48 -0.49
N GLU A 151 4.34 5.79 -1.61
CA GLU A 151 4.21 4.87 -2.75
C GLU A 151 5.56 4.43 -3.30
N PHE A 152 6.49 5.38 -3.44
CA PHE A 152 7.86 5.09 -3.86
C PHE A 152 8.60 4.21 -2.84
N GLY A 153 8.43 4.50 -1.55
CA GLY A 153 9.00 3.70 -0.47
C GLY A 153 8.49 2.26 -0.47
N VAL A 154 7.17 2.05 -0.66
CA VAL A 154 6.57 0.72 -0.73
C VAL A 154 7.03 -0.06 -1.97
N PHE A 155 7.26 0.62 -3.08
CA PHE A 155 7.85 -0.01 -4.27
C PHE A 155 9.32 -0.43 -4.03
N LEU A 156 10.11 0.46 -3.41
CA LEU A 156 11.54 0.24 -3.21
C LEU A 156 11.83 -0.79 -2.11
N TYR A 157 11.00 -0.84 -1.07
CA TYR A 157 11.17 -1.73 0.09
C TYR A 157 11.39 -3.22 -0.27
N PRO A 158 10.54 -3.90 -1.04
CA PRO A 158 10.75 -5.31 -1.39
C PRO A 158 12.00 -5.54 -2.24
N ILE A 159 12.39 -4.56 -3.06
CA ILE A 159 13.63 -4.60 -3.84
C ILE A 159 14.84 -4.56 -2.89
N LEU A 160 14.82 -3.67 -1.90
CA LEU A 160 15.85 -3.58 -0.88
C LEU A 160 15.90 -4.85 -0.01
N VAL A 161 14.75 -5.42 0.37
CA VAL A 161 14.69 -6.71 1.11
C VAL A 161 15.32 -7.82 0.28
N PHE A 162 15.03 -7.89 -1.02
CA PHE A 162 15.63 -8.88 -1.91
C PHE A 162 17.16 -8.76 -1.97
N PHE A 163 17.68 -7.55 -2.15
CA PHE A 163 19.12 -7.30 -2.16
C PHE A 163 19.76 -7.58 -0.80
N LEU A 164 19.15 -7.12 0.29
CA LEU A 164 19.61 -7.37 1.65
C LEU A 164 19.78 -8.87 1.89
N LEU A 165 18.78 -9.67 1.55
CA LEU A 165 18.83 -11.13 1.70
C LEU A 165 19.88 -11.77 0.79
N ARG A 166 20.13 -11.20 -0.39
CA ARG A 166 21.19 -11.68 -1.28
C ARG A 166 22.59 -11.48 -0.69
N PHE A 167 22.83 -10.37 0.00
CA PHE A 167 24.12 -10.07 0.63
C PHE A 167 24.26 -10.68 2.02
N ILE A 168 23.18 -10.71 2.80
CA ILE A 168 23.14 -11.16 4.19
C ILE A 168 21.90 -12.06 4.40
N PRO A 169 21.95 -13.32 3.93
CA PRO A 169 20.79 -14.21 3.94
C PRO A 169 20.30 -14.57 5.35
N CYS A 170 21.15 -14.39 6.37
CA CYS A 170 20.82 -14.71 7.76
C CYS A 170 20.30 -13.51 8.55
N THR A 171 19.89 -12.42 7.89
CA THR A 171 19.30 -11.26 8.58
C THR A 171 17.94 -11.63 9.22
N PRO A 172 17.73 -11.35 10.51
CA PRO A 172 16.41 -11.53 11.12
C PRO A 172 15.40 -10.47 10.64
N PRO A 173 14.09 -10.77 10.63
CA PRO A 173 13.43 -11.99 11.09
C PRO A 173 13.08 -12.95 9.92
N PHE A 174 13.77 -12.85 8.78
CA PHE A 174 13.46 -13.57 7.56
C PHE A 174 13.67 -15.09 7.69
N ILE A 175 12.99 -15.88 6.86
CA ILE A 175 12.91 -17.34 6.90
C ILE A 175 14.29 -18.00 6.92
N LEU A 176 15.24 -17.51 6.13
CA LEU A 176 16.58 -18.09 6.12
C LEU A 176 17.31 -17.99 7.47
N SER A 177 17.05 -16.93 8.25
CA SER A 177 17.60 -16.80 9.60
C SER A 177 17.06 -17.82 10.61
N MET A 178 15.96 -18.51 10.28
CA MET A 178 15.35 -19.54 11.14
C MET A 178 16.08 -20.89 11.05
N PHE A 179 16.90 -21.12 10.03
CA PHE A 179 17.63 -22.37 9.87
C PHE A 179 18.95 -22.37 10.66
N ALA A 180 19.17 -23.41 11.47
CA ALA A 180 20.42 -23.60 12.24
C ALA A 180 21.69 -23.75 11.38
N SER A 181 21.54 -23.93 10.07
CA SER A 181 22.62 -24.03 9.11
C SER A 181 22.91 -22.71 8.38
N CYS A 182 22.17 -21.63 8.67
CA CYS A 182 22.40 -20.33 8.03
C CYS A 182 23.84 -19.86 8.29
N GLY A 183 24.65 -19.72 7.23
CA GLY A 183 26.06 -19.32 7.31
C GLY A 183 27.09 -20.44 7.11
N ARG A 184 26.73 -21.73 7.19
CA ARG A 184 27.67 -22.82 6.84
C ARG A 184 27.81 -22.93 5.31
N ALA A 185 29.03 -22.96 4.78
CA ALA A 185 29.29 -22.85 3.33
C ALA A 185 29.20 -24.17 2.53
N GLU A 186 28.85 -25.29 3.16
CA GLU A 186 28.98 -26.61 2.54
C GLU A 186 27.73 -27.01 1.74
N ALA A 187 27.95 -27.48 0.50
CA ALA A 187 27.02 -27.82 -0.61
C ALA A 187 26.46 -26.63 -1.44
N MET A 188 27.21 -26.23 -2.47
CA MET A 188 27.05 -24.94 -3.19
C MET A 188 25.84 -24.79 -4.14
N THR A 189 25.36 -25.83 -4.82
CA THR A 189 24.44 -25.63 -5.96
C THR A 189 22.96 -25.72 -5.60
N LEU A 190 22.51 -26.85 -5.02
CA LEU A 190 21.10 -27.02 -4.60
C LEU A 190 20.67 -25.94 -3.61
N ARG A 191 21.56 -25.61 -2.67
CA ARG A 191 21.31 -24.59 -1.65
C ARG A 191 21.18 -23.18 -2.22
N HIS A 192 21.89 -22.89 -3.32
CA HIS A 192 21.79 -21.60 -3.99
C HIS A 192 20.41 -21.40 -4.62
N GLN A 193 19.89 -22.44 -5.28
CA GLN A 193 18.56 -22.39 -5.89
C GLN A 193 17.47 -22.25 -4.83
N VAL A 194 17.53 -23.04 -3.75
CA VAL A 194 16.60 -22.94 -2.64
C VAL A 194 16.68 -21.56 -1.98
N GLY A 195 17.89 -21.06 -1.71
CA GLY A 195 18.08 -19.73 -1.12
C GLY A 195 17.52 -18.61 -2.00
N LEU A 196 17.77 -18.65 -3.31
CA LEU A 196 17.18 -17.70 -4.26
C LEU A 196 15.65 -17.77 -4.25
N GLY A 197 15.08 -18.98 -4.23
CA GLY A 197 13.63 -19.19 -4.12
C GLY A 197 13.05 -18.55 -2.85
N VAL A 198 13.72 -18.72 -1.70
CA VAL A 198 13.31 -18.08 -0.44
C VAL A 198 13.42 -16.56 -0.55
N HIS A 199 14.48 -16.00 -1.15
CA HIS A 199 14.59 -14.55 -1.32
C HIS A 199 13.48 -13.97 -2.21
N ILE A 200 13.13 -14.65 -3.30
CA ILE A 200 12.02 -14.26 -4.17
C ILE A 200 10.69 -14.33 -3.40
N PHE A 201 10.48 -15.39 -2.62
CA PHE A 201 9.31 -15.54 -1.79
C PHE A 201 9.20 -14.42 -0.74
N GLU A 202 10.28 -14.10 -0.05
CA GLU A 202 10.35 -13.02 0.95
C GLU A 202 10.02 -11.65 0.35
N ALA A 203 10.59 -11.36 -0.82
CA ALA A 203 10.31 -10.13 -1.54
C ALA A 203 8.84 -10.07 -2.00
N TRP A 204 8.31 -11.18 -2.52
CA TRP A 204 6.92 -11.29 -2.95
C TRP A 204 5.93 -11.12 -1.78
N MET A 205 6.19 -11.81 -0.65
CA MET A 205 5.42 -11.67 0.59
C MET A 205 5.38 -10.22 1.06
N SER A 206 6.56 -9.60 1.14
CA SER A 206 6.71 -8.20 1.53
C SER A 206 5.96 -7.27 0.57
N SER A 207 6.09 -7.46 -0.74
CA SER A 207 5.37 -6.67 -1.74
C SER A 207 3.85 -6.74 -1.51
N HIS A 208 3.27 -7.93 -1.50
CA HIS A 208 1.81 -8.01 -1.45
C HIS A 208 1.24 -7.55 -0.10
N ILE A 209 1.95 -7.78 1.01
CA ILE A 209 1.57 -7.27 2.36
C ILE A 209 1.54 -5.74 2.35
N GLN A 210 2.63 -5.11 1.93
CA GLN A 210 2.76 -3.65 1.95
C GLN A 210 1.78 -2.97 0.99
N TYR A 211 1.70 -3.42 -0.26
CA TYR A 211 0.78 -2.84 -1.25
C TYR A 211 -0.69 -2.95 -0.80
N SER A 212 -1.13 -4.12 -0.34
CA SER A 212 -2.52 -4.27 0.11
C SER A 212 -2.84 -3.43 1.35
N SER A 213 -1.88 -3.25 2.27
CA SER A 213 -2.05 -2.43 3.46
C SER A 213 -2.10 -0.94 3.11
N LEU A 214 -1.25 -0.51 2.18
CA LEU A 214 -1.11 0.89 1.79
C LEU A 214 -2.40 1.44 1.18
N ALA A 215 -3.07 0.64 0.34
CA ALA A 215 -4.35 0.99 -0.25
C ALA A 215 -5.38 1.47 0.79
N LEU A 216 -5.39 0.83 1.97
CA LEU A 216 -6.32 1.17 3.05
C LEU A 216 -5.81 2.36 3.86
N ILE A 217 -4.58 2.29 4.38
CA ILE A 217 -4.04 3.32 5.28
C ILE A 217 -3.93 4.66 4.55
N VAL A 218 -3.33 4.70 3.37
CA VAL A 218 -3.08 5.97 2.69
C VAL A 218 -4.35 6.54 2.09
N HIS A 219 -5.10 5.75 1.31
CA HIS A 219 -6.22 6.32 0.56
C HIS A 219 -7.50 6.52 1.36
N ILE A 220 -7.70 5.78 2.46
CA ILE A 220 -8.88 5.96 3.31
C ILE A 220 -8.56 6.93 4.43
N LEU A 221 -7.46 6.72 5.16
CA LEU A 221 -7.16 7.50 6.35
C LEU A 221 -6.59 8.88 5.96
N LEU A 222 -5.48 8.93 5.23
CA LEU A 222 -4.81 10.21 4.95
C LEU A 222 -5.56 11.07 3.95
N VAL A 223 -6.05 10.47 2.87
CA VAL A 223 -6.84 11.21 1.88
C VAL A 223 -8.22 11.54 2.42
N GLY A 224 -8.82 10.68 3.25
CA GLY A 224 -10.08 10.97 3.93
C GLY A 224 -9.97 12.15 4.90
N ILE A 225 -8.91 12.21 5.72
CA ILE A 225 -8.64 13.36 6.59
C ILE A 225 -8.46 14.63 5.75
N SER A 226 -7.65 14.57 4.70
CA SER A 226 -7.41 15.73 3.83
C SER A 226 -8.70 16.21 3.15
N PHE A 227 -9.56 15.29 2.75
CA PHE A 227 -10.86 15.59 2.18
C PHE A 227 -11.77 16.29 3.21
N LEU A 228 -11.86 15.76 4.44
CA LEU A 228 -12.65 16.36 5.52
C LEU A 228 -12.16 17.77 5.89
N LEU A 229 -10.85 17.97 6.03
CA LEU A 229 -10.26 19.28 6.32
C LEU A 229 -10.60 20.30 5.23
N ASN A 230 -10.54 19.91 3.96
CA ASN A 230 -10.93 20.79 2.86
C ASN A 230 -12.44 21.10 2.89
N CYS A 231 -13.29 20.13 3.23
CA CYS A 231 -14.73 20.38 3.38
C CYS A 231 -15.02 21.39 4.52
N LEU A 232 -14.34 21.25 5.66
CA LEU A 232 -14.49 22.19 6.79
C LEU A 232 -14.02 23.60 6.42
N GLN A 233 -12.92 23.71 5.68
CA GLN A 233 -12.44 25.00 5.17
C GLN A 233 -13.43 25.66 4.20
N LEU A 234 -14.15 24.87 3.39
CA LEU A 234 -15.20 25.38 2.51
C LEU A 234 -16.39 25.89 3.31
N LEU A 235 -16.86 25.13 4.30
CA LEU A 235 -18.00 25.52 5.14
C LEU A 235 -17.71 26.83 5.89
N ASN A 236 -16.53 26.96 6.51
CA ASN A 236 -16.14 28.17 7.22
C ASN A 236 -16.05 29.43 6.32
N ARG A 237 -15.94 29.28 4.99
CA ARG A 237 -15.98 30.41 4.05
C ARG A 237 -17.39 30.79 3.61
N TYR A 238 -18.36 29.90 3.77
CA TYR A 238 -19.76 30.19 3.46
C TYR A 238 -20.50 30.80 4.65
N ASP A 239 -20.04 30.51 5.87
CA ASP A 239 -20.61 31.08 7.10
C ASP A 239 -20.16 32.54 7.36
N ASN A 240 -19.05 32.98 6.76
CA ASN A 240 -18.52 34.35 6.86
C ASN A 240 -18.84 35.16 5.60
#